data_AF-A0A7S4B9G9-F1
#
_entry.id   AF-A0A7S4B9G9-F1
#
_cell.length_a   1.000
_cell.length_b   1.000
_cell.length_c   1.000
_cell.angle_alpha   90.00
_cell.angle_beta   90.00
_cell.angle_gamma   90.00
#
_symmetry.space_group_name_H-M   'P 1'
#
loop_
_entity.id
_entity.type
_entity.pdbx_description
1 polymer ?
#
loop_
_entity_poly.entity_id
_entity_poly.type
_entity_poly.pdbx_seq_one_letter_code
_entity_poly.pdbx_strand_id
1 'polypeptide(L)'
;GSDRSSDGAESDWHVPRSWSPVEGQEACWPDYCEVNRALAMKVVELFQEGDIIWIHHYHLMLVPSYLKRRLRSSTPIGFFMHQPFPSSEIFRTLSNREELLRGILCADHIGFHLFEWAKNFLACCRRLLACSFEGRRGGGLSVTYNGRQISITCAHMGVEPSLVEQQ
;
A
#
# COMPACT_ATOMS: atom_id res chain seq x y z
N GLY A 1 -18.86 60.54 9.96
CA GLY A 1 -18.62 59.36 10.82
C GLY A 1 -18.67 58.15 9.94
N SER A 2 -17.56 57.44 9.87
CA SER A 2 -17.40 56.14 9.23
C SER A 2 -18.39 55.12 9.78
N ASP A 3 -18.96 54.28 8.92
CA ASP A 3 -19.32 52.94 9.34
C ASP A 3 -18.84 51.93 8.28
N ARG A 4 -17.90 51.08 8.70
CA ARG A 4 -17.38 49.94 7.96
C ARG A 4 -17.99 48.71 8.62
N SER A 5 -18.72 47.92 7.86
CA SER A 5 -19.03 46.52 8.19
C SER A 5 -19.70 45.92 6.96
N SER A 6 -19.32 44.78 6.42
CA SER A 6 -18.16 43.90 6.52
C SER A 6 -18.47 42.83 5.48
N ASP A 7 -17.59 42.65 4.50
CA ASP A 7 -17.69 41.61 3.48
C ASP A 7 -17.79 40.24 4.16
N GLY A 8 -18.99 39.66 4.17
CA GLY A 8 -19.20 38.27 4.53
C GLY A 8 -18.87 37.40 3.32
N ALA A 9 -17.60 37.05 3.15
CA ALA A 9 -17.19 36.03 2.21
C ALA A 9 -17.87 34.72 2.59
N GLU A 10 -18.88 34.34 1.81
CA GLU A 10 -19.55 33.05 1.90
C GLU A 10 -18.48 31.97 1.67
N SER A 11 -18.18 31.21 2.71
CA SER A 11 -17.19 30.13 2.64
C SER A 11 -17.69 29.09 1.63
N ASP A 12 -16.98 28.93 0.53
CA ASP A 12 -17.17 27.93 -0.55
C ASP A 12 -17.05 26.46 -0.07
N TRP A 13 -16.98 26.26 1.26
CA TRP A 13 -17.02 24.97 1.89
C TRP A 13 -18.44 24.44 1.99
N HIS A 14 -18.87 23.73 0.95
CA HIS A 14 -20.02 22.85 1.05
C HIS A 14 -19.67 21.62 1.89
N VAL A 15 -20.43 21.37 2.95
CA VAL A 15 -20.39 20.08 3.66
C VAL A 15 -20.65 18.99 2.62
N PRO A 16 -19.71 18.03 2.40
CA PRO A 16 -19.91 16.99 1.41
C PRO A 16 -21.24 16.30 1.69
N ARG A 17 -22.10 16.21 0.67
CA ARG A 17 -23.37 15.47 0.73
C ARG A 17 -23.05 14.12 1.35
N SER A 18 -23.56 13.90 2.57
CA SER A 18 -23.45 12.69 3.39
C SER A 18 -22.23 11.82 3.09
N TRP A 19 -21.20 11.81 3.95
CA TRP A 19 -20.14 10.81 3.90
C TRP A 19 -20.75 9.40 3.81
N SER A 20 -20.89 8.91 2.57
CA SER A 20 -21.19 7.53 2.26
C SER A 20 -19.82 6.94 1.99
N PRO A 21 -19.28 6.13 2.91
CA PRO A 21 -17.95 5.56 2.74
C PRO A 21 -17.81 4.81 1.43
N VAL A 22 -18.92 4.26 0.93
CA VAL A 22 -18.97 3.48 -0.30
C VAL A 22 -18.95 4.39 -1.53
N GLU A 23 -19.82 5.40 -1.59
CA GLU A 23 -19.86 6.32 -2.75
C GLU A 23 -18.55 7.12 -2.87
N GLY A 24 -17.97 7.54 -1.74
CA GLY A 24 -16.67 8.20 -1.73
C GLY A 24 -15.52 7.28 -2.15
N GLN A 25 -15.57 5.99 -1.79
CA GLN A 25 -14.54 5.02 -2.21
C GLN A 25 -14.55 4.79 -3.73
N GLU A 26 -15.74 4.60 -4.32
CA GLU A 26 -15.85 4.34 -5.75
C GLU A 26 -15.46 5.57 -6.58
N ALA A 27 -15.84 6.78 -6.15
CA ALA A 27 -15.49 8.02 -6.83
C ALA A 27 -13.97 8.27 -6.83
N CYS A 28 -13.26 7.98 -5.73
CA CYS A 28 -11.82 8.22 -5.60
C CYS A 28 -10.94 7.09 -6.15
N TRP A 29 -11.51 5.91 -6.44
CA TRP A 29 -10.74 4.75 -6.90
C TRP A 29 -10.00 4.97 -8.23
N PRO A 30 -10.61 5.58 -9.27
CA PRO A 30 -9.91 5.90 -10.50
C PRO A 30 -8.68 6.79 -10.28
N ASP A 31 -8.80 7.81 -9.43
CA ASP A 31 -7.70 8.72 -9.11
C ASP A 31 -6.57 7.98 -8.37
N TYR A 32 -6.91 7.12 -7.42
CA TYR A 32 -5.93 6.27 -6.73
C TYR A 32 -5.17 5.37 -7.71
N CYS A 33 -5.88 4.75 -8.66
CA CYS A 33 -5.29 3.95 -9.72
C CYS A 33 -4.38 4.79 -10.63
N GLU A 34 -4.81 5.98 -11.01
CA GLU A 34 -4.07 6.87 -11.89
C GLU A 34 -2.76 7.34 -11.26
N VAL A 35 -2.79 7.73 -9.98
CA VAL A 35 -1.57 8.10 -9.24
C VAL A 35 -0.59 6.93 -9.16
N ASN A 36 -1.08 5.73 -8.81
CA ASN A 36 -0.24 4.52 -8.77
C ASN A 36 0.36 4.19 -10.14
N ARG A 37 -0.44 4.35 -11.21
CA ARG A 37 -0.01 4.12 -12.59
C ARG A 37 1.05 5.14 -13.02
N ALA A 38 0.80 6.43 -12.79
CA ALA A 38 1.71 7.51 -13.16
C ALA A 38 3.07 7.36 -12.47
N LEU A 39 3.07 7.07 -11.16
CA LEU A 39 4.30 6.82 -10.41
C LEU A 39 5.04 5.59 -10.96
N ALA A 40 4.32 4.48 -11.20
CA ALA A 40 4.94 3.28 -11.76
C ALA A 40 5.57 3.54 -13.13
N MET A 41 4.94 4.35 -14.00
CA MET A 41 5.54 4.70 -15.30
C MET A 41 6.83 5.50 -15.13
N LYS A 42 6.88 6.43 -14.17
CA LYS A 42 8.11 7.17 -13.87
C LYS A 42 9.23 6.29 -13.33
N VAL A 43 8.91 5.30 -12.50
CA VAL A 43 9.89 4.31 -12.07
C VAL A 43 10.40 3.50 -13.26
N VAL A 44 9.54 3.07 -14.19
CA VAL A 44 9.94 2.33 -15.40
C VAL A 44 10.85 3.17 -16.31
N GLU A 45 10.59 4.47 -16.46
CA GLU A 45 11.44 5.38 -17.27
C GLU A 45 12.86 5.50 -16.70
N LEU A 46 13.02 5.41 -15.37
CA LEU A 46 14.30 5.58 -14.68
C LEU A 46 15.04 4.26 -14.41
N PHE A 47 14.34 3.14 -14.52
CA PHE A 47 14.85 1.81 -14.16
C PHE A 47 16.01 1.36 -15.05
N GLN A 48 17.04 0.80 -14.42
CA GLN A 48 18.15 0.13 -15.09
C GLN A 48 18.19 -1.36 -14.73
N GLU A 49 18.66 -2.20 -15.66
CA GLU A 49 18.79 -3.64 -15.40
C GLU A 49 19.74 -3.87 -14.22
N GLY A 50 19.27 -4.61 -13.21
CA GLY A 50 19.98 -4.84 -11.96
C GLY A 50 19.46 -4.03 -10.77
N ASP A 51 18.63 -3.01 -11.01
CA ASP A 51 18.03 -2.23 -9.92
C ASP A 51 17.06 -3.06 -9.08
N ILE A 52 17.00 -2.74 -7.80
CA ILE A 52 16.02 -3.26 -6.85
C ILE A 52 15.01 -2.15 -6.57
N ILE A 53 13.72 -2.45 -6.77
CA ILE A 53 12.66 -1.49 -6.51
C ILE A 53 12.07 -1.73 -5.13
N TRP A 54 12.10 -0.72 -4.27
CA TRP A 54 11.51 -0.78 -2.93
C TRP A 54 10.37 0.24 -2.79
N ILE A 55 9.15 -0.25 -2.57
CA ILE A 55 7.93 0.54 -2.48
C ILE A 55 7.48 0.64 -1.03
N HIS A 56 7.03 1.81 -0.62
CA HIS A 56 6.66 2.11 0.76
C HIS A 56 5.24 2.65 0.86
N HIS A 57 4.57 2.33 1.97
CA HIS A 57 3.24 2.83 2.36
C HIS A 57 2.05 2.31 1.55
N TYR A 58 0.87 2.47 2.16
CA TYR A 58 -0.43 2.05 1.63
C TYR A 58 -0.91 2.87 0.41
N HIS A 59 -0.38 4.07 0.19
CA HIS A 59 -0.74 4.88 -0.98
C HIS A 59 -0.34 4.19 -2.30
N LEU A 60 0.64 3.28 -2.25
CA LEU A 60 1.29 2.69 -3.42
C LEU A 60 1.04 1.18 -3.56
N MET A 61 -0.10 0.68 -3.04
CA MET A 61 -0.39 -0.75 -3.02
C MET A 61 -0.56 -1.36 -4.41
N LEU A 62 -0.88 -0.57 -5.45
CA LEU A 62 -1.05 -1.07 -6.82
C LEU A 62 0.23 -0.98 -7.66
N VAL A 63 1.20 -0.16 -7.25
CA VAL A 63 2.48 0.02 -7.95
C VAL A 63 3.17 -1.30 -8.32
N PRO A 64 3.29 -2.31 -7.42
CA PRO A 64 3.96 -3.55 -7.78
C PRO A 64 3.31 -4.25 -8.98
N SER A 65 1.98 -4.18 -9.10
CA SER A 65 1.26 -4.76 -10.25
C SER A 65 1.53 -4.03 -11.56
N TYR A 66 1.62 -2.69 -11.54
CA TYR A 66 1.94 -1.90 -12.72
C TYR A 66 3.37 -2.16 -13.19
N LEU A 67 4.31 -2.27 -12.24
CA LEU A 67 5.70 -2.57 -12.54
C LEU A 67 5.88 -3.98 -13.13
N LYS A 68 5.29 -5.02 -12.53
CA LYS A 68 5.41 -6.39 -13.05
C LYS A 68 4.81 -6.57 -14.46
N ARG A 69 3.93 -5.68 -14.91
CA ARG A 69 3.42 -5.68 -16.31
C ARG A 69 4.38 -5.06 -17.32
N ARG A 70 5.34 -4.24 -16.88
CA ARG A 70 6.23 -3.46 -17.75
C ARG A 70 7.68 -3.90 -17.67
N LEU A 71 8.11 -4.39 -16.52
CA LEU A 71 9.47 -4.85 -16.26
C LEU A 71 9.57 -6.36 -16.44
N ARG A 72 10.81 -6.86 -16.50
CA ARG A 72 11.09 -8.29 -16.62
C ARG A 72 10.59 -9.01 -15.36
N SER A 73 10.18 -10.27 -15.53
CA SER A 73 9.70 -11.09 -14.40
C SER A 73 10.74 -11.23 -13.28
N SER A 74 12.03 -11.21 -13.66
CA SER A 74 13.19 -11.29 -12.77
C SER A 74 13.49 -10.01 -11.98
N THR A 75 12.89 -8.86 -12.31
CA THR A 75 13.14 -7.60 -11.59
C THR A 75 12.70 -7.74 -10.12
N PRO A 76 13.61 -7.55 -9.15
CA PRO A 76 13.28 -7.65 -7.73
C PRO A 76 12.41 -6.48 -7.28
N ILE A 77 11.23 -6.77 -6.73
CA ILE A 77 10.31 -5.76 -6.21
C ILE A 77 9.98 -6.06 -4.75
N GLY A 78 10.33 -5.14 -3.86
CA GLY A 78 9.95 -5.13 -2.45
C GLY A 78 8.82 -4.14 -2.15
N PHE A 79 7.96 -4.49 -1.19
CA PHE A 79 6.93 -3.60 -0.66
C PHE A 79 6.99 -3.59 0.87
N PHE A 80 6.92 -2.41 1.50
CA PHE A 80 6.92 -2.29 2.95
C PHE A 80 5.71 -1.50 3.46
N MET A 81 4.94 -2.13 4.36
CA MET A 81 3.79 -1.51 5.02
C MET A 81 4.18 -0.93 6.37
N HIS A 82 4.27 0.40 6.44
CA HIS A 82 4.62 1.13 7.65
C HIS A 82 3.45 1.30 8.63
N GLN A 83 2.22 1.20 8.14
CA GLN A 83 1.03 1.32 8.98
C GLN A 83 0.51 -0.06 9.42
N PRO A 84 -0.25 -0.13 10.53
CA PRO A 84 -0.93 -1.34 10.93
C PRO A 84 -1.80 -1.92 9.81
N PHE A 85 -1.58 -3.18 9.46
CA PHE A 85 -2.46 -3.85 8.50
C PHE A 85 -3.75 -4.29 9.22
N PRO A 86 -4.93 -3.86 8.74
CA PRO A 86 -6.19 -4.10 9.43
C PRO A 86 -6.56 -5.58 9.47
N SER A 87 -7.37 -5.97 10.45
CA SER A 87 -7.90 -7.33 10.51
C SER A 87 -8.74 -7.65 9.27
N SER A 88 -8.91 -8.94 8.97
CA SER A 88 -9.70 -9.35 7.80
C SER A 88 -11.15 -8.91 7.84
N GLU A 89 -11.70 -8.60 9.01
CA GLU A 89 -13.07 -8.12 9.18
C GLU A 89 -13.19 -6.67 8.73
N ILE A 90 -12.24 -5.84 9.15
CA ILE A 90 -12.16 -4.43 8.76
C ILE A 90 -11.78 -4.32 7.29
N PHE A 91 -10.79 -5.06 6.82
CA PHE A 91 -10.32 -4.96 5.44
C PHE A 91 -11.41 -5.29 4.39
N ARG A 92 -12.40 -6.11 4.77
CA ARG A 92 -13.52 -6.47 3.88
C ARG A 92 -14.48 -5.31 3.59
N THR A 93 -14.46 -4.24 4.38
CA THR A 93 -15.31 -3.06 4.14
C THR A 93 -14.85 -2.22 2.96
N LEU A 94 -13.60 -2.44 2.48
CA LEU A 94 -13.08 -1.78 1.30
C LEU A 94 -13.73 -2.34 0.02
N SER A 95 -14.17 -1.46 -0.87
CA SER A 95 -14.79 -1.84 -2.15
C SER A 95 -13.80 -2.60 -3.05
N ASN A 96 -12.56 -2.09 -3.17
CA ASN A 96 -11.52 -2.64 -4.05
C ASN A 96 -10.49 -3.52 -3.30
N ARG A 97 -10.95 -4.22 -2.26
CA ARG A 97 -10.12 -5.04 -1.37
C ARG A 97 -9.28 -6.09 -2.10
N GLU A 98 -9.81 -6.72 -3.14
CA GLU A 98 -9.08 -7.75 -3.88
C GLU A 98 -7.99 -7.14 -4.74
N GLU A 99 -8.28 -6.06 -5.46
CA GLU A 99 -7.33 -5.35 -6.30
C GLU A 99 -6.13 -4.85 -5.49
N LEU A 100 -6.40 -4.31 -4.29
CA LEU A 100 -5.36 -3.88 -3.36
C LEU A 100 -4.45 -5.04 -2.91
N LEU A 101 -5.01 -6.18 -2.55
CA LEU A 101 -4.21 -7.36 -2.17
C LEU A 101 -3.44 -7.93 -3.35
N ARG A 102 -4.07 -8.07 -4.52
CA ARG A 102 -3.42 -8.52 -5.76
C ARG A 102 -2.30 -7.56 -6.17
N GLY A 103 -2.48 -6.26 -5.92
CA GLY A 103 -1.47 -5.22 -6.07
C GLY A 103 -0.21 -5.53 -5.28
N ILE A 104 -0.35 -5.69 -3.96
CA ILE A 104 0.77 -6.00 -3.06
C ILE A 104 1.41 -7.35 -3.41
N LEU A 105 0.60 -8.39 -3.67
CA LEU A 105 1.07 -9.75 -3.98
C LEU A 105 1.86 -9.85 -5.31
N CYS A 106 1.93 -8.78 -6.11
CA CYS A 106 2.84 -8.74 -7.25
C CYS A 106 4.30 -8.56 -6.84
N ALA A 107 4.58 -8.04 -5.64
CA ALA A 107 5.92 -7.93 -5.09
C ALA A 107 6.54 -9.31 -4.82
N ASP A 108 7.87 -9.38 -4.81
CA ASP A 108 8.64 -10.59 -4.46
C ASP A 108 8.90 -10.66 -2.94
N HIS A 109 8.88 -9.50 -2.28
CA HIS A 109 9.10 -9.37 -0.83
C HIS A 109 8.11 -8.38 -0.21
N ILE A 110 7.54 -8.73 0.94
CA ILE A 110 6.61 -7.88 1.69
C ILE A 110 7.08 -7.72 3.14
N GLY A 111 7.27 -6.49 3.58
CA GLY A 111 7.70 -6.15 4.93
C GLY A 111 6.60 -5.52 5.79
N PHE A 112 6.60 -5.85 7.08
CA PHE A 112 5.75 -5.25 8.11
C PHE A 112 6.58 -4.92 9.35
N HIS A 113 6.12 -4.01 10.21
CA HIS A 113 6.79 -3.78 11.50
C HIS A 113 6.51 -4.89 12.51
N LEU A 114 5.26 -5.34 12.62
CA LEU A 114 4.84 -6.31 13.62
C LEU A 114 4.34 -7.60 12.96
N PHE A 115 4.66 -8.72 13.61
CA PHE A 115 4.19 -10.05 13.20
C PHE A 115 2.66 -10.15 13.15
N GLU A 116 1.97 -9.45 14.04
CA GLU A 116 0.50 -9.40 14.04
C GLU A 116 -0.06 -8.78 12.75
N TRP A 117 0.58 -7.76 12.21
CA TRP A 117 0.14 -7.11 10.97
C TRP A 117 0.38 -8.03 9.77
N ALA A 118 1.52 -8.74 9.75
CA ALA A 118 1.78 -9.78 8.76
C ALA A 118 0.71 -10.89 8.82
N LYS A 119 0.31 -11.33 10.02
CA LYS A 119 -0.78 -12.30 10.19
C LYS A 119 -2.12 -11.78 9.67
N ASN A 120 -2.45 -10.52 9.92
CA ASN A 120 -3.66 -9.90 9.40
C ASN A 120 -3.67 -9.87 7.87
N PHE A 121 -2.55 -9.50 7.25
CA PHE A 121 -2.38 -9.55 5.80
C PHE A 121 -2.55 -10.97 5.24
N LEU A 122 -1.89 -11.96 5.84
CA LEU A 122 -2.03 -13.37 5.45
C LEU A 122 -3.46 -13.88 5.60
N ALA A 123 -4.17 -13.48 6.67
CA ALA A 123 -5.56 -13.82 6.87
C ALA A 123 -6.46 -13.20 5.79
N CYS A 124 -6.19 -11.97 5.36
CA CYS A 124 -6.89 -11.33 4.24
C CYS A 124 -6.63 -12.08 2.93
N CYS A 125 -5.38 -12.38 2.60
CA CYS A 125 -5.01 -13.12 1.39
C CYS A 125 -5.66 -14.50 1.35
N ARG A 126 -5.65 -15.23 2.47
CA ARG A 126 -6.30 -16.55 2.56
C ARG A 126 -7.81 -16.47 2.38
N ARG A 127 -8.48 -15.50 3.03
CA ARG A 127 -9.95 -15.41 3.02
C ARG A 127 -10.51 -14.84 1.72
N LEU A 128 -9.81 -13.90 1.10
CA LEU A 128 -10.30 -13.18 -0.08
C LEU A 128 -9.76 -13.75 -1.39
N LEU A 129 -8.53 -14.27 -1.39
CA LEU A 129 -7.86 -14.73 -2.60
C LEU A 129 -7.51 -16.22 -2.56
N ALA A 130 -7.99 -16.96 -1.55
CA ALA A 130 -7.71 -18.39 -1.35
C ALA A 130 -6.21 -18.74 -1.35
N CYS A 131 -5.34 -17.81 -0.97
CA CYS A 131 -3.90 -18.03 -0.94
C CYS A 131 -3.50 -18.98 0.21
N SER A 132 -2.49 -19.82 -0.04
CA SER A 132 -1.82 -20.59 1.00
C SER A 132 -0.59 -19.84 1.51
N PHE A 133 -0.22 -20.08 2.76
CA PHE A 133 1.00 -19.54 3.34
C PHE A 133 1.72 -20.61 4.16
N GLU A 134 3.04 -20.51 4.19
CA GLU A 134 3.92 -21.49 4.83
C GLU A 134 4.89 -20.78 5.76
N GLY A 135 5.09 -21.37 6.94
CA GLY A 135 6.19 -21.01 7.83
C GLY A 135 7.47 -21.66 7.33
N ARG A 136 8.53 -20.88 7.19
CA ARG A 136 9.86 -21.35 6.81
C ARG A 136 10.68 -21.64 8.06
N ARG A 137 11.61 -22.60 7.97
CA ARG A 137 12.64 -22.83 9.00
C ARG A 137 13.39 -21.52 9.24
N GLY A 138 13.57 -21.14 10.50
CA GLY A 138 14.15 -19.85 10.89
C GLY A 138 13.15 -18.71 11.12
N GLY A 139 11.84 -19.01 11.19
CA GLY A 139 10.81 -18.03 11.58
C GLY A 139 10.32 -17.12 10.46
N GLY A 140 10.78 -17.33 9.22
CA GLY A 140 10.30 -16.61 8.05
C GLY A 140 8.87 -17.01 7.67
N LEU A 141 8.11 -16.09 7.08
CA LEU A 141 6.78 -16.36 6.53
C LEU A 141 6.83 -16.24 5.00
N SER A 142 5.97 -17.00 4.32
CA SER A 142 5.80 -16.85 2.87
C SER A 142 4.36 -17.11 2.45
N VAL A 143 3.91 -16.45 1.39
CA VAL A 143 2.59 -16.65 0.77
C VAL A 143 2.77 -17.11 -0.67
N THR A 144 1.97 -18.07 -1.09
CA THR A 144 1.97 -18.58 -2.47
C THR A 144 0.83 -17.94 -3.25
N TYR A 145 1.15 -17.26 -4.34
CA TYR A 145 0.19 -16.60 -5.23
C TYR A 145 0.61 -16.77 -6.69
N ASN A 146 -0.29 -17.27 -7.54
CA ASN A 146 -0.03 -17.56 -8.97
C ASN A 146 1.25 -18.38 -9.22
N GLY A 147 1.51 -19.38 -8.38
CA GLY A 147 2.71 -20.23 -8.48
C GLY A 147 4.02 -19.55 -8.05
N ARG A 148 3.98 -18.30 -7.60
CA ARG A 148 5.12 -17.58 -7.02
C ARG A 148 5.07 -17.65 -5.51
N GLN A 149 6.24 -17.77 -4.89
CA GLN A 149 6.39 -17.67 -3.45
C GLN A 149 6.88 -16.25 -3.10
N ILE A 150 6.07 -15.52 -2.35
CA ILE A 150 6.37 -14.17 -1.88
C ILE A 150 6.86 -14.27 -0.44
N SER A 151 8.04 -13.70 -0.16
CA SER A 151 8.64 -13.73 1.17
C SER A 151 8.06 -12.61 2.04
N ILE A 152 7.84 -12.91 3.32
CA ILE A 152 7.32 -11.95 4.30
C ILE A 152 8.31 -11.78 5.45
N THR A 153 8.66 -10.54 5.75
CA THR A 153 9.57 -10.18 6.85
C THR A 153 8.90 -9.24 7.83
N CYS A 154 9.21 -9.41 9.11
CA CYS A 154 8.84 -8.49 10.16
C CYS A 154 10.11 -7.78 10.66
N ALA A 155 10.16 -6.45 10.56
CA ALA A 155 11.31 -5.66 10.95
C ALA A 155 10.88 -4.31 11.55
N HIS A 156 11.42 -3.98 12.71
CA HIS A 156 11.23 -2.66 13.33
C HIS A 156 12.07 -1.61 12.60
N MET A 157 11.52 -0.41 12.39
CA MET A 157 12.34 0.74 11.98
C MET A 157 13.08 1.28 13.19
N GLY A 158 14.41 1.32 13.09
CA GLY A 158 15.27 2.02 14.03
C GLY A 158 15.45 3.48 13.60
N VAL A 159 15.67 4.36 14.57
CA VAL A 159 16.19 5.71 14.32
C VAL A 159 17.71 5.63 14.48
N GLU A 160 18.44 6.32 13.62
CA GLU A 160 19.90 6.44 13.74
C GLU A 160 20.23 7.39 14.91
N PRO A 161 20.78 6.90 16.04
CA PRO A 161 20.96 7.73 17.25
C PRO A 161 21.92 8.90 17.02
N SER A 162 22.97 8.67 16.22
CA SER A 162 24.00 9.67 15.88
C SER A 162 23.44 10.92 15.20
N LEU A 163 22.32 10.83 14.49
CA LEU A 163 21.67 11.97 13.84
C LEU A 163 20.72 12.73 14.77
N VAL A 164 20.23 12.08 15.82
CA VAL A 164 19.34 12.68 16.83
C VAL A 164 20.14 13.47 17.86
N GLU A 165 21.34 13.00 18.20
CA GLU A 165 22.23 13.66 19.17
C GLU A 165 22.89 14.94 18.64
N GLN A 166 22.75 15.23 17.34
CA GLN A 166 23.31 16.43 16.67
C GLN A 166 22.30 17.58 16.51
N GLN A 167 21.11 17.49 17.10
CA GLN A 167 20.08 18.56 17.13
C GLN A 167 19.99 19.21 18.51
#